data_AF-A0A662SCD3-F1
#
_entry.id   AF-A0A662SCD3-F1
#
_cell.length_a   1.000
_cell.length_b   1.000
_cell.length_c   1.000
_cell.angle_alpha   90.00
_cell.angle_beta   90.00
_cell.angle_gamma   90.00
#
_symmetry.space_group_name_H-M   'P 1'
#
loop_
_entity.id
_entity.type
_entity.pdbx_description
1 polymer ?
#
loop_
_entity_poly.entity_id
_entity_poly.type
_entity_poly.pdbx_seq_one_letter_code
_entity_poly.pdbx_strand_id
1 'polypeptide(L)'
;MRFMVIKDIPLDDVSFLKGKYKVVSTPTDPEIIYEVDEKYREKLKVLEEAGFIKVIKQDLNDIEKVEDLIPMTERVEIVQGGSLFLRVQLAEHTLSFTEGQLLSPTTLRKYLLRMGKVLGIKQREWEELLQYWLDIGEKVNEVSEEEEVAEKFLNYVTECRVVEDAKEAVLPYTLLLRDGGIFCSTDTIAEKMGISKRKLRSILSDYIVGNSVRLRVYGRRYRFWELSADKCGIDIEKQLVKDAVEEKEVEDEVEDEVEVGEEVEGNEEAGTETDQYNWAPWDGEDDDAS
;
A
#
# COMPACT_ATOMS: atom_id res chain seq x y z
N MET A 1 -27.92 -22.53 -17.23
CA MET A 1 -28.25 -21.44 -16.27
C MET A 1 -29.69 -21.51 -15.78
N ARG A 2 -29.96 -21.04 -14.55
CA ARG A 2 -31.31 -20.98 -13.94
C ARG A 2 -31.74 -19.53 -13.70
N PHE A 3 -33.03 -19.25 -13.75
CA PHE A 3 -33.59 -17.92 -13.46
C PHE A 3 -35.02 -18.04 -12.93
N MET A 4 -35.47 -17.01 -12.23
CA MET A 4 -36.84 -16.83 -11.76
C MET A 4 -37.45 -15.59 -12.41
N VAL A 5 -38.76 -15.60 -12.59
CA VAL A 5 -39.50 -14.45 -13.14
C VAL A 5 -40.01 -13.62 -11.96
N ILE A 6 -39.60 -12.35 -11.89
CA ILE A 6 -39.98 -11.44 -10.78
C ILE A 6 -41.23 -10.64 -11.15
N LYS A 7 -41.33 -10.23 -12.41
CA LYS A 7 -42.48 -9.51 -12.95
C LYS A 7 -43.16 -10.37 -13.99
N ASP A 8 -44.49 -10.39 -13.93
CA ASP A 8 -45.31 -11.25 -14.77
C ASP A 8 -45.06 -10.94 -16.25
N ILE A 9 -44.28 -11.83 -16.89
CA ILE A 9 -43.98 -11.78 -18.32
C ILE A 9 -44.25 -13.16 -18.90
N PRO A 10 -45.06 -13.23 -19.97
CA PRO A 10 -45.16 -14.44 -20.76
C PRO A 10 -43.81 -14.75 -21.42
N LEU A 11 -43.08 -15.74 -20.89
CA LEU A 11 -41.78 -16.17 -21.42
C LEU A 11 -41.85 -16.60 -22.89
N ASP A 12 -43.01 -17.07 -23.35
CA ASP A 12 -43.26 -17.43 -24.74
C ASP A 12 -43.42 -16.24 -25.70
N ASP A 13 -43.64 -15.03 -25.17
CA ASP A 13 -43.62 -13.79 -25.96
C ASP A 13 -42.19 -13.26 -26.15
N VAL A 14 -41.23 -13.75 -25.37
CA VAL A 14 -39.82 -13.45 -25.54
C VAL A 14 -39.23 -14.33 -26.65
N SER A 15 -38.96 -13.71 -27.80
CA SER A 15 -38.56 -14.36 -29.05
C SER A 15 -37.37 -15.31 -28.95
N PHE A 16 -36.43 -15.07 -28.02
CA PHE A 16 -35.28 -15.96 -27.81
C PHE A 16 -35.50 -17.05 -26.77
N LEU A 17 -36.52 -16.94 -25.89
CA LEU A 17 -36.84 -17.91 -24.85
C LEU A 17 -37.96 -18.88 -25.25
N LYS A 18 -38.84 -18.48 -26.18
CA LYS A 18 -39.97 -19.30 -26.65
C LYS A 18 -39.57 -20.76 -26.95
N GLY A 19 -40.17 -21.69 -26.21
CA GLY A 19 -39.93 -23.14 -26.33
C GLY A 19 -38.50 -23.61 -26.00
N LYS A 20 -37.66 -22.77 -25.40
CA LYS A 20 -36.23 -23.04 -25.14
C LYS A 20 -35.89 -23.14 -23.66
N TYR A 21 -36.82 -22.84 -22.78
CA TYR A 21 -36.67 -23.00 -21.33
C TYR A 21 -37.33 -24.29 -20.84
N LYS A 22 -36.88 -24.80 -19.69
CA LYS A 22 -37.52 -25.89 -18.95
C LYS A 22 -37.91 -25.39 -17.56
N VAL A 23 -39.04 -25.87 -17.05
CA VAL A 23 -39.42 -25.62 -15.65
C VAL A 23 -38.79 -26.71 -14.79
N VAL A 24 -38.06 -26.31 -13.74
CA VAL A 24 -37.28 -27.21 -12.87
C VAL A 24 -37.67 -27.10 -11.40
N SER A 25 -38.64 -26.24 -11.06
CA SER A 25 -39.15 -26.12 -9.69
C SER A 25 -39.74 -27.45 -9.20
N THR A 26 -39.39 -27.81 -7.98
CA THR A 26 -40.04 -28.89 -7.22
C THR A 26 -41.31 -28.37 -6.53
N PRO A 27 -42.27 -29.24 -6.15
CA PRO A 27 -43.53 -28.83 -5.51
C PRO A 27 -43.38 -28.09 -4.17
N THR A 28 -42.16 -28.08 -3.62
CA THR A 28 -41.79 -27.43 -2.37
C THR A 28 -41.22 -26.02 -2.56
N ASP A 29 -40.91 -25.61 -3.79
CA ASP A 29 -40.29 -24.32 -4.04
C ASP A 29 -41.33 -23.19 -3.99
N PRO A 30 -41.04 -22.08 -3.29
CA PRO A 30 -41.96 -20.95 -3.18
C PRO A 30 -42.16 -20.20 -4.51
N GLU A 31 -41.25 -20.39 -5.48
CA GLU A 31 -41.22 -19.68 -6.76
C GLU A 31 -40.87 -20.63 -7.91
N ILE A 32 -41.37 -20.34 -9.12
CA ILE A 32 -41.13 -21.19 -10.29
C ILE A 32 -39.73 -20.90 -10.86
N ILE A 33 -38.89 -21.94 -10.88
CA ILE A 33 -37.53 -21.90 -11.40
C ILE A 33 -37.51 -22.40 -12.85
N TYR A 34 -36.89 -21.61 -13.72
CA TYR A 34 -36.70 -21.91 -15.12
C TYR A 34 -35.22 -22.16 -15.42
N GLU A 35 -34.92 -23.10 -16.31
CA GLU A 35 -33.57 -23.41 -16.78
C GLU A 35 -33.46 -23.23 -18.29
N VAL A 36 -32.36 -22.64 -18.72
CA VAL A 36 -32.02 -22.43 -20.13
C VAL A 36 -30.53 -22.68 -20.38
N ASP A 37 -30.20 -22.96 -21.64
CA ASP A 37 -28.84 -23.15 -22.15
C ASP A 37 -27.95 -21.90 -21.91
N GLU A 38 -26.68 -22.12 -21.53
CA GLU A 38 -25.66 -21.11 -21.25
C GLU A 38 -25.52 -20.04 -22.35
N LYS A 39 -25.75 -20.42 -23.61
CA LYS A 39 -25.67 -19.51 -24.77
C LYS A 39 -26.64 -18.32 -24.73
N TYR A 40 -27.62 -18.34 -23.84
CA TYR A 40 -28.56 -17.23 -23.66
C TYR A 40 -28.17 -16.26 -22.52
N ARG A 41 -26.99 -16.43 -21.90
CA ARG A 41 -26.51 -15.62 -20.77
C ARG A 41 -26.60 -14.11 -21.00
N GLU A 42 -26.02 -13.62 -22.09
CA GLU A 42 -26.02 -12.19 -22.40
C GLU A 42 -27.44 -11.65 -22.61
N LYS A 43 -28.33 -12.43 -23.22
CA LYS A 43 -29.72 -12.03 -23.48
C LYS A 43 -30.57 -12.04 -22.22
N LEU A 44 -30.30 -12.97 -21.29
CA LEU A 44 -30.93 -13.00 -19.98
C LEU A 44 -30.46 -11.86 -19.09
N LYS A 45 -29.19 -11.46 -19.19
CA LYS A 45 -28.67 -10.29 -18.45
C LYS A 45 -29.45 -9.01 -18.76
N VAL A 46 -29.86 -8.80 -20.01
CA VAL A 46 -30.72 -7.67 -20.40
C VAL A 46 -32.08 -7.71 -19.69
N LEU A 47 -32.67 -8.90 -19.53
CA LEU A 47 -33.94 -9.07 -18.82
C LEU A 47 -33.75 -8.91 -17.30
N GLU A 48 -32.60 -9.29 -16.76
CA GLU A 48 -32.24 -9.08 -15.36
C GLU A 48 -32.05 -7.59 -15.05
N GLU A 49 -31.30 -6.87 -15.88
CA GLU A 49 -31.10 -5.42 -15.77
C GLU A 49 -32.42 -4.64 -15.90
N ALA A 50 -33.35 -5.12 -16.74
CA ALA A 50 -34.68 -4.56 -16.86
C ALA A 50 -35.62 -4.91 -15.68
N GLY A 51 -35.16 -5.71 -14.72
CA GLY A 51 -35.91 -6.08 -13.50
C GLY A 51 -37.08 -7.03 -13.75
N PHE A 52 -37.01 -7.80 -14.83
CA PHE A 52 -38.04 -8.73 -15.25
C PHE A 52 -37.82 -10.14 -14.70
N ILE A 53 -36.56 -10.56 -14.66
CA ILE A 53 -36.13 -11.84 -14.12
C ILE A 53 -35.01 -11.61 -13.10
N LYS A 54 -34.77 -12.60 -12.25
CA LYS A 54 -33.55 -12.71 -11.46
C LYS A 54 -32.81 -13.95 -11.92
N VAL A 55 -31.57 -13.82 -12.39
CA VAL A 55 -30.77 -15.00 -12.68
C VAL A 55 -30.40 -15.63 -11.34
N ILE A 56 -30.74 -16.91 -11.19
CA ILE A 56 -30.29 -17.68 -10.05
C ILE A 56 -28.83 -18.01 -10.37
N LYS A 57 -27.93 -17.22 -9.79
CA LYS A 57 -26.50 -17.51 -9.82
C LYS A 57 -26.31 -18.92 -9.24
N GLN A 58 -25.46 -19.72 -9.87
CA GLN A 58 -25.14 -21.07 -9.39
C GLN A 58 -24.81 -20.97 -7.90
N ASP A 59 -25.59 -21.66 -7.09
CA ASP A 59 -25.39 -21.66 -5.65
C ASP A 59 -24.09 -22.41 -5.36
N LEU A 60 -23.34 -22.01 -4.33
CA LEU A 60 -22.13 -22.72 -3.88
C LEU A 60 -22.40 -24.21 -3.61
N ASN A 61 -23.66 -24.57 -3.35
CA ASN A 61 -24.12 -25.94 -3.16
C ASN A 61 -23.97 -26.82 -4.42
N ASP A 62 -24.00 -26.24 -5.62
CA ASP A 62 -23.91 -26.95 -6.90
C ASP A 62 -22.48 -27.40 -7.25
N ILE A 63 -21.46 -26.99 -6.49
CA ILE A 63 -20.06 -27.38 -6.72
C ILE A 63 -19.84 -28.85 -6.35
N GLU A 64 -19.84 -29.81 -7.26
CA GLU A 64 -19.53 -31.21 -6.92
C GLU A 64 -18.06 -31.56 -7.18
N LYS A 65 -17.44 -30.87 -8.14
CA LYS A 65 -16.09 -31.10 -8.62
C LYS A 65 -15.33 -29.78 -8.82
N VAL A 66 -14.02 -29.90 -9.00
CA VAL A 66 -13.14 -28.76 -9.24
C VAL A 66 -13.48 -28.05 -10.55
N GLU A 67 -13.90 -28.81 -11.57
CA GLU A 67 -14.33 -28.29 -12.87
C GLU A 67 -15.54 -27.34 -12.77
N ASP A 68 -16.40 -27.52 -11.77
CA ASP A 68 -17.57 -26.65 -11.56
C ASP A 68 -17.17 -25.23 -11.11
N LEU A 69 -15.93 -25.05 -10.63
CA LEU A 69 -15.40 -23.74 -10.24
C LEU A 69 -15.04 -22.87 -11.47
N ILE A 70 -14.78 -23.48 -12.62
CA ILE A 70 -14.42 -22.79 -13.87
C ILE A 70 -15.55 -21.84 -14.32
N PRO A 71 -16.80 -22.31 -14.55
CA PRO A 71 -17.89 -21.43 -14.97
C PRO A 71 -18.31 -20.42 -13.89
N MET A 72 -18.01 -20.71 -12.61
CA MET A 72 -18.27 -19.80 -11.48
C MET A 72 -17.19 -18.73 -11.28
N THR A 73 -16.06 -18.84 -11.99
CA THR A 73 -14.99 -17.84 -11.95
C THR A 73 -15.43 -16.62 -12.74
N GLU A 74 -15.66 -15.51 -12.05
CA GLU A 74 -16.14 -14.25 -12.63
C GLU A 74 -14.97 -13.40 -13.14
N ARG A 75 -13.87 -13.34 -12.38
CA ARG A 75 -12.71 -12.51 -12.69
C ARG A 75 -11.45 -13.07 -12.05
N VAL A 76 -10.32 -12.91 -12.72
CA VAL A 76 -9.00 -13.25 -12.17
C VAL A 76 -8.04 -12.09 -12.42
N GLU A 77 -7.38 -11.63 -11.35
CA GLU A 77 -6.34 -10.61 -11.40
C GLU A 77 -5.01 -11.22 -10.95
N ILE A 78 -3.97 -11.04 -11.75
CA ILE A 78 -2.59 -11.36 -11.41
C ILE A 78 -1.95 -10.06 -10.91
N VAL A 79 -1.77 -9.98 -9.60
CA VAL A 79 -1.28 -8.77 -8.94
C VAL A 79 0.25 -8.73 -9.04
N GLN A 80 0.77 -7.65 -9.60
CA GLN A 80 2.21 -7.37 -9.66
C GLN A 80 2.55 -6.26 -8.65
N GLY A 81 3.68 -6.40 -7.93
CA GLY A 81 4.16 -5.36 -7.01
C GLY A 81 3.84 -5.58 -5.53
N GLY A 82 3.59 -6.81 -5.06
CA GLY A 82 3.32 -7.03 -3.63
C GLY A 82 3.48 -8.49 -3.17
N SER A 83 3.05 -8.78 -1.94
CA SER A 83 3.02 -10.16 -1.40
C SER A 83 1.83 -10.99 -1.90
N LEU A 84 0.81 -10.31 -2.44
CA LEU A 84 -0.36 -10.90 -3.09
C LEU A 84 -0.03 -11.16 -4.56
N PHE A 85 -0.33 -12.37 -5.05
CA PHE A 85 0.00 -12.78 -6.42
C PHE A 85 -1.24 -12.99 -7.29
N LEU A 86 -2.29 -13.59 -6.74
CA LEU A 86 -3.50 -13.92 -7.50
C LEU A 86 -4.75 -13.55 -6.70
N ARG A 87 -5.68 -12.86 -7.34
CA ARG A 87 -7.02 -12.58 -6.83
C ARG A 87 -8.04 -13.20 -7.77
N VAL A 88 -8.90 -14.06 -7.24
CA VAL A 88 -9.94 -14.76 -7.99
C VAL A 88 -11.29 -14.37 -7.41
N GLN A 89 -12.17 -13.83 -8.24
CA GLN A 89 -13.56 -13.61 -7.90
C GLN A 89 -14.37 -14.83 -8.32
N LEU A 90 -14.91 -15.55 -7.34
CA LEU A 90 -15.65 -16.79 -7.51
C LEU A 90 -17.01 -16.65 -6.83
N ALA A 91 -18.09 -16.71 -7.61
CA ALA A 91 -19.47 -16.61 -7.09
C ALA A 91 -19.65 -15.48 -6.04
N GLU A 92 -19.30 -14.25 -6.42
CA GLU A 92 -19.33 -13.04 -5.56
C GLU A 92 -18.33 -13.02 -4.38
N HIS A 93 -17.50 -14.05 -4.21
CA HIS A 93 -16.45 -14.08 -3.21
C HIS A 93 -15.08 -13.76 -3.79
N THR A 94 -14.33 -12.90 -3.12
CA THR A 94 -12.95 -12.60 -3.49
C THR A 94 -11.98 -13.51 -2.75
N LEU A 95 -11.29 -14.37 -3.49
CA LEU A 95 -10.25 -15.27 -3.01
C LEU A 95 -8.89 -14.64 -3.30
N SER A 96 -8.06 -14.51 -2.27
CA SER A 96 -6.73 -13.91 -2.39
C SER A 96 -5.65 -14.96 -2.09
N PHE A 97 -4.64 -15.05 -2.95
CA PHE A 97 -3.56 -16.02 -2.86
C PHE A 97 -2.19 -15.34 -2.96
N THR A 98 -1.29 -15.74 -2.06
CA THR A 98 0.15 -15.47 -2.20
C THR A 98 0.83 -16.55 -3.04
N GLU A 99 2.03 -16.32 -3.56
CA GLU A 99 2.77 -17.31 -4.37
C GLU A 99 2.89 -18.68 -3.67
N GLY A 100 3.30 -18.69 -2.40
CA GLY A 100 3.43 -19.93 -1.64
C GLY A 100 2.11 -20.65 -1.41
N GLN A 101 0.99 -19.92 -1.41
CA GLN A 101 -0.34 -20.51 -1.27
C GLN A 101 -0.84 -21.18 -2.55
N LEU A 102 -0.28 -20.83 -3.71
CA LEU A 102 -0.64 -21.42 -5.01
C LEU A 102 -0.04 -22.81 -5.21
N LEU A 103 0.99 -23.17 -4.43
CA LEU A 103 1.66 -24.48 -4.53
C LEU A 103 0.77 -25.65 -4.08
N SER A 104 -0.33 -25.40 -3.37
CA SER A 104 -1.22 -26.46 -2.89
C SER A 104 -2.69 -26.05 -2.86
N PRO A 105 -3.63 -27.01 -3.01
CA PRO A 105 -5.06 -26.72 -2.94
C PRO A 105 -5.57 -26.37 -1.54
N THR A 106 -4.71 -26.46 -0.51
CA THR A 106 -5.10 -26.28 0.90
C THR A 106 -5.79 -24.94 1.15
N THR A 107 -5.29 -23.88 0.52
CA THR A 107 -5.84 -22.52 0.69
C THR A 107 -7.22 -22.42 0.07
N LEU A 108 -7.41 -22.92 -1.16
CA LEU A 108 -8.72 -22.97 -1.80
C LEU A 108 -9.72 -23.80 -0.98
N ARG A 109 -9.31 -24.96 -0.44
CA ARG A 109 -10.16 -25.77 0.44
C ARG A 109 -10.60 -25.01 1.68
N LYS A 110 -9.72 -24.21 2.29
CA LYS A 110 -10.08 -23.36 3.45
C LYS A 110 -11.12 -22.31 3.06
N TYR A 111 -10.99 -21.71 1.88
CA TYR A 111 -11.98 -20.77 1.38
C TYR A 111 -13.33 -21.43 1.12
N LEU A 112 -13.35 -22.56 0.38
CA LEU A 112 -14.57 -23.34 0.15
C LEU A 112 -15.24 -23.74 1.46
N LEU A 113 -14.46 -24.18 2.46
CA LEU A 113 -14.99 -24.54 3.78
C LEU A 113 -15.65 -23.35 4.48
N ARG A 114 -15.06 -22.14 4.41
CA ARG A 114 -15.68 -20.92 4.94
C ARG A 114 -16.97 -20.55 4.22
N MET A 115 -17.05 -20.90 2.94
CA MET A 115 -18.25 -20.78 2.10
C MET A 115 -19.24 -21.95 2.30
N GLY A 116 -19.01 -22.82 3.30
CA GLY A 116 -19.90 -23.93 3.64
C GLY A 116 -19.72 -25.18 2.75
N LYS A 117 -18.69 -25.21 1.90
CA LYS A 117 -18.46 -26.29 0.94
C LYS A 117 -17.23 -27.13 1.24
N VAL A 118 -17.40 -28.45 1.24
CA VAL A 118 -16.31 -29.41 1.37
C VAL A 118 -16.06 -30.06 0.02
N LEU A 119 -14.86 -29.85 -0.52
CA LEU A 119 -14.45 -30.42 -1.80
C LEU A 119 -13.06 -31.08 -1.67
N GLY A 120 -12.98 -32.34 -2.09
CA GLY A 120 -11.71 -33.07 -2.18
C GLY A 120 -10.98 -32.72 -3.47
N ILE A 121 -10.01 -31.81 -3.40
CA ILE A 121 -9.26 -31.34 -4.58
C ILE A 121 -7.95 -32.12 -4.73
N LYS A 122 -7.78 -32.93 -5.78
CA LYS A 122 -6.48 -33.58 -6.04
C LYS A 122 -5.47 -32.57 -6.58
N GLN A 123 -4.18 -32.84 -6.39
CA GLN A 123 -3.11 -31.95 -6.86
C GLN A 123 -3.19 -31.66 -8.36
N ARG A 124 -3.50 -32.68 -9.18
CA ARG A 124 -3.66 -32.51 -10.62
C ARG A 124 -4.84 -31.61 -11.00
N GLU A 125 -5.99 -31.79 -10.36
CA GLU A 125 -7.18 -30.96 -10.61
C GLU A 125 -6.94 -29.51 -10.18
N TRP A 126 -6.16 -29.32 -9.11
CA TRP A 126 -5.70 -28.00 -8.67
C TRP A 126 -4.78 -27.33 -9.70
N GLU A 127 -3.80 -28.05 -10.23
CA GLU A 127 -2.90 -27.55 -11.27
C GLU A 127 -3.67 -27.17 -12.54
N GLU A 128 -4.65 -27.97 -12.95
CA GLU A 128 -5.52 -27.70 -14.10
C GLU A 128 -6.37 -26.42 -13.88
N LEU A 129 -6.97 -26.26 -12.69
CA LEU A 129 -7.71 -25.04 -12.33
C LEU A 129 -6.81 -23.81 -12.23
N LEU A 130 -5.63 -23.96 -11.63
CA LEU A 130 -4.65 -22.88 -11.49
C LEU A 130 -4.18 -22.41 -12.86
N GLN A 131 -3.87 -23.35 -13.76
CA GLN A 131 -3.49 -23.02 -15.13
C GLN A 131 -4.61 -22.26 -15.83
N TYR A 132 -5.86 -22.71 -15.71
CA TYR A 132 -7.01 -21.98 -16.24
C TYR A 132 -7.08 -20.54 -15.71
N TRP A 133 -6.95 -20.34 -14.39
CA TRP A 133 -6.95 -19.00 -13.79
C TRP A 133 -5.81 -18.11 -14.27
N LEU A 134 -4.61 -18.66 -14.43
CA LEU A 134 -3.46 -17.93 -14.96
C LEU A 134 -3.64 -17.57 -16.45
N ASP A 135 -4.30 -18.43 -17.22
CA ASP A 135 -4.56 -18.20 -18.65
C ASP A 135 -5.59 -17.09 -18.89
N ILE A 136 -6.60 -16.95 -18.02
CA ILE A 136 -7.61 -15.90 -18.10
C ILE A 136 -7.27 -14.64 -17.28
N GLY A 137 -6.18 -14.67 -16.52
CA GLY A 137 -5.83 -13.63 -15.55
C GLY A 137 -5.42 -12.32 -16.21
N GLU A 138 -6.03 -11.23 -15.78
CA GLU A 138 -5.62 -9.87 -16.15
C GLU A 138 -4.49 -9.41 -15.23
N LYS A 139 -3.40 -8.88 -15.79
CA LYS A 139 -2.32 -8.31 -15.00
C LYS A 139 -2.73 -6.96 -14.43
N VAL A 140 -2.69 -6.83 -13.11
CA VAL A 140 -3.01 -5.59 -12.39
C VAL A 140 -1.79 -5.19 -11.59
N ASN A 141 -1.33 -3.95 -11.78
CA ASN A 141 -0.31 -3.37 -10.92
C ASN A 141 -1.04 -2.75 -9.72
N GLU A 142 -0.92 -3.37 -8.54
CA GLU A 142 -1.20 -2.66 -7.31
C GLU A 142 0.07 -1.91 -6.95
N VAL A 143 -0.04 -0.59 -6.74
CA VAL A 143 1.08 0.22 -6.23
C VAL A 143 1.57 -0.47 -4.97
N SER A 144 2.84 -0.87 -4.97
CA SER A 144 3.40 -1.61 -3.84
C SER A 144 3.28 -0.77 -2.57
N GLU A 145 2.98 -1.39 -1.43
CA GLU A 145 3.13 -0.70 -0.13
C GLU A 145 4.54 -0.08 -0.01
N GLU A 146 5.55 -0.68 -0.63
CA GLU A 146 6.92 -0.17 -0.65
C GLU A 146 7.07 1.05 -1.55
N GLU A 147 6.36 1.09 -2.69
CA GLU A 147 6.31 2.25 -3.59
C GLU A 147 5.55 3.41 -2.94
N GLU A 148 4.43 3.16 -2.27
CA GLU A 148 3.71 4.19 -1.51
C GLU A 148 4.58 4.79 -0.39
N VAL A 149 5.36 3.94 0.28
CA VAL A 149 6.29 4.38 1.33
C VAL A 149 7.44 5.18 0.73
N ALA A 150 7.96 4.78 -0.42
CA ALA A 150 8.98 5.52 -1.14
C ALA A 150 8.46 6.89 -1.60
N GLU A 151 7.26 6.97 -2.17
CA GLU A 151 6.63 8.23 -2.56
C GLU A 151 6.38 9.16 -1.36
N LYS A 152 5.84 8.63 -0.26
CA LYS A 152 5.67 9.39 0.98
C LYS A 152 7.01 9.90 1.51
N PHE A 153 8.06 9.09 1.44
CA PHE A 153 9.39 9.49 1.82
C PHE A 153 9.94 10.61 0.94
N LEU A 154 9.82 10.49 -0.39
CA LEU A 154 10.26 11.53 -1.31
C LEU A 154 9.52 12.84 -1.07
N ASN A 155 8.19 12.80 -0.92
CA ASN A 155 7.39 13.98 -0.59
C ASN A 155 7.84 14.62 0.75
N TYR A 156 8.07 13.80 1.77
CA TYR A 156 8.59 14.30 3.05
C TYR A 156 9.95 14.99 2.89
N VAL A 157 10.88 14.39 2.14
CA VAL A 157 12.20 14.96 1.87
C VAL A 157 12.12 16.25 1.06
N THR A 158 11.19 16.36 0.11
CA THR A 158 10.95 17.60 -0.64
C THR A 158 10.37 18.72 0.21
N GLU A 159 9.65 18.39 1.29
CA GLU A 159 9.11 19.36 2.24
C GLU A 159 10.12 19.76 3.33
N CYS A 160 11.24 19.05 3.45
CA CYS A 160 12.24 19.36 4.46
C CYS A 160 13.01 20.66 4.15
N ARG A 161 13.35 21.40 5.21
CA ARG A 161 14.34 22.48 5.17
C ARG A 161 15.74 21.92 5.35
N VAL A 162 16.72 22.49 4.64
CA VAL A 162 18.14 22.14 4.78
C VAL A 162 18.79 23.08 5.80
N VAL A 163 19.48 22.50 6.78
CA VAL A 163 20.15 23.21 7.88
C VAL A 163 21.61 22.75 7.99
N GLU A 164 22.50 23.61 8.45
CA GLU A 164 23.92 23.27 8.66
C GLU A 164 24.20 22.84 10.11
N ASP A 165 23.36 23.24 11.08
CA ASP A 165 23.50 22.83 12.48
C ASP A 165 22.89 21.45 12.73
N ALA A 166 23.71 20.54 13.28
CA ALA A 166 23.29 19.22 13.71
C ALA A 166 22.24 19.24 14.83
N LYS A 167 22.14 20.33 15.61
CA LYS A 167 21.09 20.50 16.64
C LYS A 167 19.71 20.63 16.02
N GLU A 168 19.58 21.37 14.94
CA GLU A 168 18.32 21.59 14.26
C GLU A 168 17.92 20.37 13.42
N ALA A 169 18.90 19.64 12.89
CA ALA A 169 18.69 18.46 12.05
C ALA A 169 18.02 17.26 12.74
N VAL A 170 17.89 17.29 14.07
CA VAL A 170 17.18 16.25 14.84
C VAL A 170 15.65 16.48 14.79
N LEU A 171 15.20 17.69 14.44
CA LEU A 171 13.79 18.05 14.39
C LEU A 171 13.08 17.41 13.18
N PRO A 172 11.74 17.30 13.21
CA PRO A 172 10.96 16.93 12.04
C PRO A 172 11.16 17.92 10.89
N TYR A 173 11.06 17.42 9.66
CA TYR A 173 11.16 18.22 8.42
C TYR A 173 12.48 18.97 8.25
N THR A 174 13.58 18.45 8.80
CA THR A 174 14.92 19.02 8.61
C THR A 174 15.91 18.02 8.03
N LEU A 175 16.80 18.50 7.15
CA LEU A 175 17.92 17.77 6.58
C LEU A 175 19.22 18.49 6.94
N LEU A 176 20.24 17.76 7.38
CA LEU A 176 21.56 18.30 7.68
C LEU A 176 22.40 18.35 6.40
N LEU A 177 22.91 19.52 6.03
CA LEU A 177 23.96 19.66 5.04
C LEU A 177 25.32 19.64 5.73
N ARG A 178 26.17 18.67 5.38
CA ARG A 178 27.52 18.57 5.94
C ARG A 178 28.47 17.90 4.97
N ASP A 179 29.68 18.43 4.82
CA ASP A 179 30.74 17.84 3.99
C ASP A 179 30.31 17.53 2.54
N GLY A 180 29.35 18.31 2.00
CA GLY A 180 28.76 18.11 0.68
C GLY A 180 27.70 17.00 0.58
N GLY A 181 27.40 16.31 1.69
CA GLY A 181 26.34 15.30 1.80
C GLY A 181 25.10 15.83 2.52
N ILE A 182 23.95 15.22 2.23
CA ILE A 182 22.67 15.55 2.87
C ILE A 182 22.28 14.41 3.78
N PHE A 183 22.02 14.71 5.05
CA PHE A 183 21.77 13.73 6.06
C PHE A 183 20.39 13.91 6.68
N CYS A 184 19.73 12.80 6.98
CA CYS A 184 18.43 12.80 7.63
C CYS A 184 18.43 11.94 8.89
N SER A 185 17.76 12.41 9.94
CA SER A 185 17.66 11.66 11.20
C SER A 185 16.86 10.37 11.00
N THR A 186 17.48 9.23 11.30
CA THR A 186 16.84 7.92 11.12
C THR A 186 15.63 7.73 12.04
N ASP A 187 15.67 8.39 13.19
CA ASP A 187 14.68 8.24 14.24
C ASP A 187 13.44 9.06 13.90
N THR A 188 13.67 10.30 13.46
CA THR A 188 12.63 11.24 13.04
C THR A 188 11.86 10.73 11.82
N ILE A 189 12.56 10.16 10.82
CA ILE A 189 11.90 9.58 9.64
C ILE A 189 11.09 8.33 10.00
N ALA A 190 11.66 7.44 10.81
CA ALA A 190 10.96 6.22 11.21
C ALA A 190 9.68 6.54 11.99
N GLU A 191 9.72 7.54 12.88
CA GLU A 191 8.56 8.02 13.60
C GLU A 191 7.52 8.65 12.65
N LYS A 192 7.95 9.52 11.74
CA LYS A 192 7.05 10.21 10.82
C LYS A 192 6.34 9.26 9.84
N MET A 193 7.07 8.24 9.37
CA MET A 193 6.52 7.25 8.45
C MET A 193 5.74 6.14 9.17
N GLY A 194 5.84 6.04 10.50
CA GLY A 194 5.21 4.98 11.27
C GLY A 194 5.76 3.58 10.97
N ILE A 195 7.00 3.49 10.47
CA ILE A 195 7.62 2.24 10.00
C ILE A 195 8.95 2.01 10.73
N SER A 196 9.25 0.75 11.05
CA SER A 196 10.52 0.41 11.70
C SER A 196 11.73 0.79 10.84
N LYS A 197 12.80 1.26 11.50
CA LYS A 197 14.06 1.68 10.85
C LYS A 197 14.63 0.61 9.90
N ARG A 198 14.49 -0.67 10.26
CA ARG A 198 14.97 -1.80 9.46
C ARG A 198 14.16 -1.99 8.17
N LYS A 199 12.82 -1.96 8.26
CA LYS A 199 11.94 -2.09 7.08
C LYS A 199 12.14 -0.89 6.15
N LEU A 200 12.19 0.31 6.72
CA LEU A 200 12.37 1.54 5.98
C LEU A 200 13.74 1.61 5.27
N ARG A 201 14.81 1.13 5.93
CA ARG A 201 16.14 1.00 5.29
C ARG A 201 16.15 0.04 4.10
N SER A 202 15.35 -1.03 4.14
CA SER A 202 15.24 -1.98 3.04
C SER A 202 14.55 -1.34 1.84
N ILE A 203 13.42 -0.69 2.07
CA ILE A 203 12.61 -0.02 1.04
C ILE A 203 13.40 1.13 0.41
N LEU A 204 14.09 1.94 1.23
CA LEU A 204 14.79 3.13 0.76
C LEU A 204 16.27 2.90 0.44
N SER A 205 16.67 1.63 0.25
CA SER A 205 18.08 1.27 0.05
C SER A 205 18.70 1.99 -1.14
N ASP A 206 17.93 2.23 -2.20
CA ASP A 206 18.38 2.95 -3.39
C ASP A 206 18.60 4.45 -3.16
N TYR A 207 17.90 5.06 -2.19
CA TYR A 207 17.97 6.49 -1.88
C TYR A 207 19.05 6.81 -0.84
N ILE A 208 19.46 5.82 -0.05
CA ILE A 208 20.40 6.01 1.05
C ILE A 208 21.81 5.62 0.63
N VAL A 209 22.76 6.54 0.78
CA VAL A 209 24.17 6.31 0.51
C VAL A 209 24.84 5.70 1.74
N GLY A 210 25.52 4.57 1.54
CA GLY A 210 26.38 3.96 2.55
C GLY A 210 25.71 3.64 3.89
N ASN A 211 26.52 3.58 4.95
CA ASN A 211 26.07 3.24 6.30
C ASN A 211 25.57 4.47 7.07
N SER A 212 24.83 4.24 8.17
CA SER A 212 24.40 5.33 9.03
C SER A 212 25.57 6.00 9.76
N VAL A 213 25.57 7.33 9.81
CA VAL A 213 26.53 8.14 10.58
C VAL A 213 25.97 8.40 11.98
N ARG A 214 26.85 8.50 12.99
CA ARG A 214 26.45 8.83 14.37
C ARG A 214 26.98 10.19 14.75
N LEU A 215 26.09 11.08 15.18
CA LEU A 215 26.44 12.41 15.66
C LEU A 215 25.98 12.59 17.11
N ARG A 216 26.76 13.30 17.91
CA ARG A 216 26.38 13.66 19.28
C ARG A 216 25.74 15.04 19.27
N VAL A 217 24.49 15.12 19.69
CA VAL A 217 23.68 16.35 19.74
C VAL A 217 23.08 16.44 21.14
N TYR A 218 23.25 17.57 21.83
CA TYR A 218 22.84 17.76 23.24
C TYR A 218 23.28 16.61 24.17
N GLY A 219 24.50 16.09 23.97
CA GLY A 219 25.04 14.98 24.77
C GLY A 219 24.50 13.59 24.41
N ARG A 220 23.47 13.48 23.56
CA ARG A 220 22.88 12.21 23.10
C ARG A 220 23.42 11.83 21.71
N ARG A 221 23.53 10.52 21.43
CA ARG A 221 23.97 10.02 20.12
C ARG A 221 22.75 9.79 19.23
N TYR A 222 22.70 10.48 18.10
CA TYR A 222 21.70 10.32 17.05
C TYR A 222 22.32 9.61 15.84
N ARG A 223 21.48 8.92 15.07
CA ARG A 223 21.87 8.26 13.83
C ARG A 223 21.27 9.01 12.65
N PHE A 224 22.06 9.15 11.60
CA PHE A 224 21.68 9.80 10.37
C PHE A 224 21.94 8.88 9.18
N TRP A 225 21.08 8.96 8.16
CA TRP A 225 21.35 8.38 6.85
C TRP A 225 21.77 9.49 5.89
N GLU A 226 22.78 9.22 5.09
CA GLU A 226 23.14 10.07 3.97
C GLU A 226 22.21 9.79 2.80
N LEU A 227 21.64 10.82 2.19
CA LEU A 227 20.71 10.71 1.08
C LEU A 227 21.41 11.05 -0.24
N SER A 228 21.07 10.31 -1.28
CA SER A 228 21.47 10.65 -2.65
C SER A 228 20.61 11.81 -3.13
N ALA A 229 21.19 13.00 -3.25
CA ALA A 229 20.50 14.20 -3.71
C ALA A 229 19.83 14.00 -5.08
N ASP A 230 20.54 13.35 -6.01
CA ASP A 230 20.06 13.06 -7.38
C ASP A 230 18.82 12.17 -7.39
N LYS A 231 18.81 11.12 -6.56
CA LYS A 231 17.69 10.15 -6.51
C LYS A 231 16.52 10.65 -5.68
N CYS A 232 16.78 11.50 -4.68
CA CYS A 232 15.76 12.06 -3.82
C CYS A 232 15.14 13.36 -4.39
N GLY A 233 15.68 13.91 -5.48
CA GLY A 233 15.21 15.17 -6.06
C GLY A 233 15.42 16.37 -5.13
N ILE A 234 16.45 16.32 -4.28
CA ILE A 234 16.72 17.37 -3.30
C ILE A 234 17.33 18.59 -3.99
N ASP A 235 16.61 19.71 -3.96
CA ASP A 235 17.08 21.00 -4.48
C ASP A 235 17.64 21.85 -3.33
N ILE A 236 18.95 21.71 -3.11
CA ILE A 236 19.69 22.38 -2.03
C ILE A 236 19.48 23.91 -2.10
N GLU A 237 19.41 24.51 -3.28
CA GLU A 237 19.29 25.96 -3.45
C GLU A 237 17.90 26.49 -3.08
N LYS A 238 16.84 25.68 -3.26
CA LYS A 238 15.47 26.05 -2.88
C LYS A 238 15.16 25.75 -1.41
N GLN A 239 15.80 24.73 -0.85
CA GLN A 239 15.52 24.24 0.50
C GLN A 239 16.49 24.78 1.56
N LEU A 240 17.62 25.39 1.15
CA LEU A 240 18.41 26.21 2.06
C LEU A 240 17.57 27.42 2.45
N VAL A 241 17.23 27.51 3.73
CA VAL A 241 16.81 28.78 4.29
C VAL A 241 18.05 29.68 4.27
N LYS A 242 18.00 30.77 3.50
CA LYS A 242 18.83 31.93 3.82
C LYS A 242 18.20 32.55 5.06
N ASP A 243 18.79 32.33 6.22
CA ASP A 243 18.47 33.04 7.47
C ASP A 243 18.80 34.54 7.30
N ALA A 244 18.04 35.25 6.47
CA ALA A 244 18.31 36.65 6.13
C ALA A 244 17.05 37.53 6.10
N VAL A 245 15.89 37.04 6.55
CA VAL A 245 14.63 37.82 6.50
C VAL A 245 13.99 38.04 7.87
N GLU A 246 14.31 37.28 8.92
CA GLU A 246 13.69 37.50 10.24
C GLU A 246 14.45 38.46 11.17
N GLU A 247 15.69 38.87 10.88
CA GLU A 247 16.38 39.90 11.68
C GLU A 247 16.03 41.34 11.26
N LYS A 248 15.45 41.56 10.06
CA LYS A 248 15.11 42.91 9.59
C LYS A 248 13.75 43.43 10.05
N GLU A 249 12.81 42.56 10.39
CA GLU A 249 11.50 43.01 10.90
C GLU A 249 11.51 43.31 12.40
N VAL A 250 12.60 43.00 13.13
CA VAL A 250 12.74 43.34 14.55
C VAL A 250 13.47 44.67 14.77
N GLU A 251 14.28 45.16 13.81
CA GLU A 251 14.92 46.48 13.92
C GLU A 251 13.98 47.64 13.56
N ASP A 252 12.98 47.42 12.69
CA ASP A 252 12.07 48.49 12.23
C ASP A 252 10.87 48.76 13.18
N GLU A 253 10.62 47.92 14.20
CA GLU A 253 9.54 48.13 15.19
C GLU A 253 10.02 48.74 16.53
N VAL A 254 11.32 49.04 16.71
CA VAL A 254 11.86 49.58 17.97
C VAL A 254 12.25 51.07 17.89
N GLU A 255 12.12 51.71 16.72
CA GLU A 255 12.48 53.14 16.58
C GLU A 255 11.41 54.16 17.00
N ASP A 256 10.18 53.74 17.33
CA ASP A 256 9.12 54.65 17.79
C ASP A 256 8.55 54.23 19.16
N GLU A 257 9.30 54.46 20.25
CA GLU A 257 8.75 54.99 21.51
C GLU A 257 9.89 55.40 22.48
N VAL A 258 10.03 56.71 22.66
CA VAL A 258 11.01 57.37 23.52
C VAL A 258 10.45 57.60 24.93
N GLU A 259 11.35 57.52 25.93
CA GLU A 259 11.29 58.13 27.29
C GLU A 259 10.43 57.39 28.36
N VAL A 260 10.87 57.06 29.59
CA VAL A 260 11.92 57.56 30.51
C VAL A 260 12.20 56.45 31.56
N GLY A 261 13.44 56.32 32.04
CA GLY A 261 13.66 56.15 33.49
C GLY A 261 14.51 54.97 34.00
N GLU A 262 15.67 55.36 34.54
CA GLU A 262 16.47 54.75 35.62
C GLU A 262 17.50 53.64 35.32
N GLU A 263 18.73 54.02 35.70
CA GLU A 263 20.00 53.31 35.74
C GLU A 263 19.97 52.10 36.69
N VAL A 264 20.76 51.05 36.41
CA VAL A 264 21.81 50.52 37.32
C VAL A 264 22.81 49.68 36.51
N GLU A 265 24.08 49.98 36.74
CA GLU A 265 25.32 49.39 36.23
C GLU A 265 25.48 47.88 36.51
N GLY A 266 26.32 47.20 35.70
CA GLY A 266 27.13 46.10 36.23
C GLY A 266 27.59 44.98 35.29
N ASN A 267 28.72 45.23 34.64
CA ASN A 267 29.87 44.32 34.52
C ASN A 267 30.01 43.29 33.37
N GLU A 268 31.23 43.33 32.84
CA GLU A 268 31.91 42.58 31.77
C GLU A 268 32.02 41.07 32.04
N GLU A 269 32.06 40.24 30.98
CA GLU A 269 33.31 39.71 30.40
C GLU A 269 33.04 38.68 29.30
N ALA A 270 33.88 38.75 28.26
CA ALA A 270 33.92 37.86 27.11
C ALA A 270 34.58 36.52 27.44
N GLY A 271 34.08 35.43 26.86
CA GLY A 271 34.72 34.12 26.92
C GLY A 271 34.49 33.33 25.63
N THR A 272 35.42 33.43 24.70
CA THR A 272 35.53 32.56 23.52
C THR A 272 36.11 31.21 23.92
N GLU A 273 35.37 30.11 23.72
CA GLU A 273 35.91 28.76 23.89
C GLU A 273 35.63 27.93 22.62
N THR A 274 36.70 27.67 21.87
CA THR A 274 36.75 26.83 20.67
C THR A 274 36.73 25.35 21.06
N ASP A 275 35.66 24.63 20.73
CA ASP A 275 35.55 23.17 20.94
C ASP A 275 36.04 22.40 19.70
N GLN A 276 37.20 21.74 19.83
CA GLN A 276 37.70 20.74 18.88
C GLN A 276 36.99 19.40 19.08
N TYR A 277 36.24 18.92 18.08
CA TYR A 277 35.62 17.60 18.11
C TYR A 277 36.57 16.51 17.60
N ASN A 278 36.72 15.47 18.42
CA ASN A 278 37.55 14.30 18.14
C ASN A 278 36.77 13.27 17.30
N TRP A 279 37.27 12.96 16.10
CA TRP A 279 36.67 12.03 15.14
C TRP A 279 37.33 10.65 15.24
N ALA A 280 36.52 9.59 15.34
CA ALA A 280 37.00 8.22 15.14
C ALA A 280 36.07 7.49 14.16
N PRO A 281 36.56 7.06 12.99
CA PRO A 281 35.91 6.05 12.17
C PRO A 281 35.90 4.72 12.93
N TRP A 282 34.82 3.96 12.84
CA TRP A 282 34.77 2.61 13.40
C TRP A 282 35.03 1.60 12.29
N ASP A 283 36.15 0.90 12.42
CA ASP A 283 36.48 -0.28 11.62
C ASP A 283 35.70 -1.46 12.19
N GLY A 284 34.96 -2.14 11.32
CA GLY A 284 34.05 -3.19 11.70
C GLY A 284 34.75 -4.36 12.37
N GLU A 285 34.22 -4.76 13.52
CA GLU A 285 34.34 -6.12 14.03
C GLU A 285 33.00 -6.51 14.69
N ASP A 286 32.60 -7.72 14.35
CA ASP A 286 31.36 -8.40 14.71
C ASP A 286 31.14 -8.50 16.21
N ASP A 287 29.87 -8.48 16.61
CA ASP A 287 29.42 -9.17 17.82
C ASP A 287 28.12 -9.93 17.48
N ASP A 288 28.32 -11.15 16.99
CA ASP A 288 27.45 -12.28 17.30
C ASP A 288 27.44 -12.47 18.82
N ALA A 289 26.29 -12.30 19.47
CA ALA A 289 26.01 -13.00 20.73
C ALA A 289 24.52 -12.98 21.09
N SER A 290 23.92 -14.16 20.89
CA SER A 290 22.83 -14.81 21.67
C SER A 290 21.41 -14.27 21.59
#